data_AF-A0A7J5ZY84-F1
#
_entry.id   AF-A0A7J5ZY84-F1
#
_cell.length_a   1.000
_cell.length_b   1.000
_cell.length_c   1.000
_cell.angle_alpha   90.00
_cell.angle_beta   90.00
_cell.angle_gamma   90.00
#
_symmetry.space_group_name_H-M   'P 1'
#
loop_
_entity.id
_entity.type
_entity.pdbx_description
1 polymer ?
#
loop_
_entity_poly.entity_id
_entity_poly.type
_entity_poly.pdbx_seq_one_letter_code
_entity_poly.pdbx_strand_id
1 'polypeptide(L)'
;MKLLSVVLLLLPLSLCLAEVVNNFIVSCPQFFATPNGVVSPPTGFGPQYKQICQTLNNQAEFATLYDTTYKIPVYSAYRFTGLKDCNRTDKWLIEPQLENVNLGRNMDTESAVGNITHQAVNADYVGSHFDRGHLAPVLHANSQNCSDATFTLTNAAPQNFSFNRGQWKSANSQSLLDGVLLP
;
A
#
# COMPACT_ATOMS: atom_id res chain seq x y z
N MET A 1 52.69 -9.90 21.62
CA MET A 1 51.75 -10.30 20.56
C MET A 1 50.53 -10.96 21.20
N LYS A 2 49.43 -10.21 21.38
CA LYS A 2 48.10 -10.77 21.67
C LYS A 2 47.15 -10.05 20.72
N LEU A 3 46.84 -10.68 19.60
CA LEU A 3 45.86 -10.16 18.64
C LEU A 3 44.47 -10.28 19.28
N LEU A 4 43.84 -9.13 19.52
CA LEU A 4 42.41 -9.07 19.81
C LEU A 4 41.65 -9.58 18.58
N SER A 5 40.97 -10.71 18.72
CA SER A 5 39.92 -11.11 17.79
C SER A 5 38.71 -10.23 18.02
N VAL A 6 38.54 -9.21 17.17
CA VAL A 6 37.27 -8.48 17.05
C VAL A 6 36.38 -9.33 16.14
N VAL A 7 35.47 -10.10 16.75
CA VAL A 7 34.39 -10.77 16.02
C VAL A 7 33.42 -9.68 15.56
N LEU A 8 33.59 -9.24 14.32
CA LEU A 8 32.66 -8.34 13.65
C LEU A 8 31.41 -9.16 13.30
N LEU A 9 30.40 -9.13 14.17
CA LEU A 9 29.06 -9.61 13.85
C LEU A 9 28.49 -8.71 12.75
N LEU A 10 28.72 -9.10 11.49
CA LEU A 10 27.95 -8.63 10.34
C LEU A 10 26.53 -9.19 10.48
N LEU A 11 25.74 -8.58 11.36
CA LEU A 11 24.29 -8.63 11.22
C LEU A 11 23.99 -8.02 9.85
N PRO A 12 23.40 -8.75 8.89
CA PRO A 12 22.78 -8.09 7.78
C PRO A 12 21.65 -7.27 8.40
N LEU A 13 21.88 -5.97 8.60
CA LEU A 13 20.77 -5.04 8.54
C LEU A 13 20.21 -5.27 7.15
N SER A 14 19.19 -6.11 7.07
CA SER A 14 18.27 -6.12 5.95
C SER A 14 17.77 -4.69 5.86
N LEU A 15 18.45 -3.89 5.05
CA LEU A 15 17.95 -2.64 4.55
C LEU A 15 16.69 -3.05 3.81
N CYS A 16 15.55 -3.02 4.49
CA CYS A 16 14.26 -3.15 3.86
C CYS A 16 14.11 -1.90 2.98
N LEU A 17 14.68 -1.99 1.79
CA LEU A 17 14.43 -1.09 0.67
C LEU A 17 13.02 -1.47 0.20
N ALA A 18 12.07 -0.56 0.33
CA ALA A 18 10.70 -0.78 -0.12
C ALA A 18 10.16 0.49 -0.76
N GLU A 19 9.80 0.34 -2.05
CA GLU A 19 9.41 1.29 -3.10
C GLU A 19 8.56 0.48 -4.12
N VAL A 20 8.40 0.87 -5.39
CA VAL A 20 7.95 -0.10 -6.42
C VAL A 20 8.95 -1.27 -6.46
N VAL A 21 8.50 -2.47 -6.08
CA VAL A 21 9.37 -3.63 -5.83
C VAL A 21 9.34 -4.66 -6.94
N ASN A 22 10.40 -5.45 -7.03
CA ASN A 22 10.45 -6.61 -7.92
C ASN A 22 9.80 -7.87 -7.31
N ASN A 23 9.75 -7.97 -5.98
CA ASN A 23 9.28 -9.17 -5.30
C ASN A 23 8.73 -8.88 -3.87
N PHE A 24 7.42 -9.04 -3.70
CA PHE A 24 6.73 -8.90 -2.42
C PHE A 24 7.28 -9.80 -1.31
N ILE A 25 7.71 -11.03 -1.64
CA ILE A 25 8.20 -12.01 -0.65
C ILE A 25 9.47 -11.49 0.05
N VAL A 26 10.28 -10.70 -0.67
CA VAL A 26 11.53 -10.15 -0.13
C VAL A 26 11.29 -8.81 0.55
N SER A 27 10.49 -7.93 -0.07
CA SER A 27 10.44 -6.52 0.32
C SER A 27 9.38 -6.18 1.39
N CYS A 28 8.20 -6.81 1.33
CA CYS A 28 7.17 -6.59 2.34
C CYS A 28 6.31 -7.85 2.61
N PRO A 29 6.93 -8.99 2.96
CA PRO A 29 6.23 -10.25 3.19
C PRO A 29 5.20 -10.19 4.33
N GLN A 30 5.40 -9.27 5.28
CA GLN A 30 4.58 -9.12 6.48
C GLN A 30 3.10 -8.81 6.21
N PHE A 31 2.71 -8.42 5.00
CA PHE A 31 1.32 -8.10 4.67
C PHE A 31 0.52 -9.27 4.11
N PHE A 32 1.18 -10.34 3.70
CA PHE A 32 0.54 -11.46 3.03
C PHE A 32 0.26 -12.61 4.00
N ALA A 33 -0.74 -13.42 3.65
CA ALA A 33 -1.02 -14.64 4.39
C ALA A 33 0.15 -15.62 4.28
N THR A 34 0.41 -16.36 5.37
CA THR A 34 1.51 -17.32 5.50
C THR A 34 1.03 -18.73 5.82
N PRO A 35 0.15 -19.34 5.00
CA PRO A 35 -0.30 -20.71 5.23
C PRO A 35 0.91 -21.66 5.29
N ASN A 36 0.98 -22.47 6.35
CA ASN A 36 2.10 -23.39 6.60
C ASN A 36 3.49 -22.71 6.61
N GLY A 37 3.56 -21.42 6.95
CA GLY A 37 4.80 -20.65 6.99
C GLY A 37 5.29 -20.14 5.63
N VAL A 38 4.51 -20.30 4.56
CA VAL A 38 4.88 -19.84 3.20
C VAL A 38 4.11 -18.57 2.85
N VAL A 39 4.84 -17.47 2.57
CA VAL A 39 4.25 -16.20 2.13
C VAL A 39 3.57 -16.40 0.77
N SER A 40 2.29 -16.04 0.67
CA SER A 40 1.48 -16.27 -0.51
C SER A 40 0.98 -14.95 -1.14
N PRO A 41 1.85 -14.17 -1.82
CA PRO A 41 1.39 -13.04 -2.61
C PRO A 41 0.75 -13.50 -3.92
N PRO A 42 0.01 -12.61 -4.60
CA PRO A 42 -0.48 -12.91 -5.93
C PRO A 42 0.71 -13.11 -6.90
N THR A 43 0.61 -14.04 -7.86
CA THR A 43 1.67 -14.38 -8.83
C THR A 43 1.13 -14.50 -10.26
N GLY A 44 2.02 -14.48 -11.26
CA GLY A 44 1.66 -14.77 -12.66
C GLY A 44 1.12 -13.58 -13.46
N PHE A 45 1.62 -12.37 -13.22
CA PHE A 45 1.15 -11.16 -13.88
C PHE A 45 2.05 -10.70 -15.04
N GLY A 46 1.44 -10.00 -16.00
CA GLY A 46 2.13 -9.35 -17.10
C GLY A 46 2.98 -8.13 -16.68
N PRO A 47 3.77 -7.58 -17.62
CA PRO A 47 4.74 -6.51 -17.34
C PRO A 47 4.12 -5.18 -16.90
N GLN A 48 2.84 -4.96 -17.19
CA GLN A 48 2.09 -3.77 -16.76
C GLN A 48 1.79 -3.76 -15.26
N TYR A 49 1.84 -4.91 -14.60
CA TYR A 49 1.57 -4.99 -13.18
C TYR A 49 2.83 -4.68 -12.38
N LYS A 50 2.69 -3.77 -11.42
CA LYS A 50 3.75 -3.35 -10.50
C LYS A 50 3.40 -3.77 -9.09
N GLN A 51 4.38 -4.35 -8.41
CA GLN A 51 4.29 -4.68 -7.00
C GLN A 51 4.74 -3.46 -6.22
N ILE A 52 3.92 -2.98 -5.28
CA ILE A 52 4.19 -1.75 -4.53
C ILE A 52 4.11 -2.07 -3.05
N CYS A 53 5.20 -1.84 -2.33
CA CYS A 53 5.17 -1.78 -0.87
C CYS A 53 4.92 -0.31 -0.49
N GLN A 54 3.68 0.00 -0.13
CA GLN A 54 3.19 1.36 0.08
C GLN A 54 3.88 1.96 1.29
N THR A 55 4.78 2.91 1.05
CA THR A 55 5.75 3.37 2.05
C THR A 55 5.55 4.84 2.36
N LEU A 56 5.32 5.16 3.64
CA LEU A 56 5.21 6.53 4.14
C LEU A 56 6.08 6.68 5.38
N ASN A 57 6.80 7.81 5.48
CA ASN A 57 7.75 8.06 6.57
C ASN A 57 8.74 6.91 6.78
N ASN A 58 9.22 6.33 5.68
CA ASN A 58 10.16 5.23 5.61
C ASN A 58 9.66 3.90 6.19
N GLN A 59 8.35 3.78 6.40
CA GLN A 59 7.69 2.58 6.88
C GLN A 59 6.75 2.05 5.81
N ALA A 60 6.89 0.78 5.45
CA ALA A 60 5.91 0.10 4.61
C ALA A 60 4.65 -0.15 5.45
N GLU A 61 3.48 0.22 4.92
CA GLU A 61 2.19 0.18 5.64
C GLU A 61 1.22 -0.87 5.10
N PHE A 62 1.27 -1.14 3.81
CA PHE A 62 0.53 -2.21 3.14
C PHE A 62 1.17 -2.53 1.77
N ALA A 63 0.65 -3.53 1.08
CA ALA A 63 1.10 -3.90 -0.26
C ALA A 63 -0.02 -3.73 -1.28
N THR A 64 0.34 -3.36 -2.50
CA THR A 64 -0.58 -3.19 -3.62
C THR A 64 0.00 -3.75 -4.91
N LEU A 65 -0.77 -4.57 -5.60
CA LEU A 65 -0.51 -4.92 -6.99
C LEU A 65 -1.27 -3.93 -7.88
N TYR A 66 -0.53 -3.18 -8.68
CA TYR A 66 -1.04 -2.05 -9.43
C TYR A 66 -0.92 -2.28 -10.93
N ASP A 67 -1.96 -1.95 -11.70
CA ASP A 67 -1.95 -2.00 -13.16
C ASP A 67 -1.64 -0.60 -13.71
N THR A 68 -0.47 -0.41 -14.32
CA THR A 68 -0.07 0.90 -14.87
C THR A 68 -0.74 1.24 -16.19
N THR A 69 -1.38 0.27 -16.86
CA THR A 69 -2.14 0.52 -18.11
C THR A 69 -3.49 1.12 -17.79
N TYR A 70 -4.21 0.52 -16.83
CA TYR A 70 -5.52 1.01 -16.39
C TYR A 70 -5.45 1.99 -15.23
N LYS A 71 -4.26 2.19 -14.65
CA LYS A 71 -4.00 3.10 -13.54
C LYS A 71 -4.86 2.81 -12.30
N ILE A 72 -5.06 1.52 -12.01
CA ILE A 72 -5.87 1.07 -10.88
C ILE A 72 -5.13 -0.03 -10.10
N PRO A 73 -5.34 -0.13 -8.77
CA PRO A 73 -4.95 -1.31 -8.04
C PRO A 73 -5.88 -2.48 -8.37
N VAL A 74 -5.29 -3.66 -8.51
CA VAL A 74 -6.04 -4.91 -8.74
C VAL A 74 -6.07 -5.81 -7.49
N TYR A 75 -5.17 -5.57 -6.55
CA TYR A 75 -5.10 -6.29 -5.28
C TYR A 75 -4.39 -5.45 -4.22
N SER A 76 -4.88 -5.50 -2.97
CA SER A 76 -4.18 -4.94 -1.81
C SER A 76 -4.09 -6.00 -0.70
N ALA A 77 -2.95 -6.03 -0.02
CA ALA A 77 -2.69 -6.87 1.15
C ALA A 77 -2.27 -6.02 2.34
N TYR A 78 -2.87 -6.29 3.50
CA TYR A 78 -2.59 -5.61 4.76
C TYR A 78 -2.97 -6.54 5.92
N ARG A 79 -2.38 -6.30 7.09
CA ARG A 79 -2.73 -7.04 8.32
C ARG A 79 -3.75 -6.26 9.13
N PHE A 80 -4.92 -6.84 9.31
CA PHE A 80 -5.92 -6.32 10.22
C PHE A 80 -5.59 -6.74 11.66
N THR A 81 -5.48 -5.76 12.56
CA THR A 81 -5.15 -5.99 13.98
C THR A 81 -6.21 -5.42 14.93
N GLY A 82 -7.41 -5.16 14.41
CA GLY A 82 -8.49 -4.44 15.11
C GLY A 82 -8.58 -2.98 14.68
N LEU A 83 -9.75 -2.37 14.92
CA LEU A 83 -9.97 -0.96 14.58
C LEU A 83 -9.14 -0.04 15.47
N LYS A 84 -8.70 1.07 14.87
CA LYS A 84 -8.02 2.17 15.55
C LYS A 84 -8.77 3.46 15.27
N ASP A 85 -8.84 4.32 16.28
CA ASP A 85 -9.30 5.68 16.07
C ASP A 85 -8.17 6.48 15.40
N CYS A 86 -8.43 6.94 14.18
CA CYS A 86 -7.47 7.65 13.34
C CYS A 86 -8.18 8.83 12.68
N ASN A 87 -7.49 9.95 12.58
CA ASN A 87 -8.00 11.10 11.86
C ASN A 87 -7.93 10.81 10.36
N ARG A 88 -9.04 11.07 9.67
CA ARG A 88 -9.10 10.94 8.22
C ARG A 88 -8.44 12.15 7.57
N THR A 89 -7.47 11.93 6.68
CA THR A 89 -6.90 12.97 5.82
C THR A 89 -7.71 13.13 4.53
N ASP A 90 -7.54 14.25 3.84
CA ASP A 90 -8.01 14.51 2.48
C ASP A 90 -6.87 14.65 1.47
N LYS A 91 -5.61 14.57 1.94
CA LYS A 91 -4.42 14.65 1.11
C LYS A 91 -4.16 13.31 0.42
N TRP A 92 -4.27 13.32 -0.91
CA TRP A 92 -3.94 12.17 -1.74
C TRP A 92 -2.50 12.23 -2.24
N LEU A 93 -1.78 11.13 -2.06
CA LEU A 93 -0.40 10.92 -2.48
C LEU A 93 -0.36 9.99 -3.70
N ILE A 94 0.83 9.82 -4.26
CA ILE A 94 1.13 8.95 -5.39
C ILE A 94 2.49 8.27 -5.18
N GLU A 95 2.85 7.30 -6.02
CA GLU A 95 4.14 6.59 -5.94
C GLU A 95 5.14 7.17 -6.94
N PRO A 96 6.16 7.93 -6.48
CA PRO A 96 7.13 8.56 -7.38
C PRO A 96 7.87 7.57 -8.29
N GLN A 97 8.13 6.35 -7.81
CA GLN A 97 8.98 5.38 -8.51
C GLN A 97 8.27 4.69 -9.67
N LEU A 98 6.95 4.87 -9.81
CA LEU A 98 6.23 4.51 -11.03
C LEU A 98 6.60 5.43 -12.20
N GLU A 99 7.02 6.67 -11.93
CA GLU A 99 7.41 7.63 -12.97
C GLU A 99 8.93 7.66 -13.18
N ASN A 100 9.70 7.61 -12.09
CA ASN A 100 11.16 7.57 -12.15
C ASN A 100 11.72 6.78 -10.98
N VAL A 101 12.37 5.66 -11.28
CA VAL A 101 12.97 4.73 -10.31
C VAL A 101 14.04 5.36 -9.41
N ASN A 102 14.55 6.55 -9.75
CA ASN A 102 15.53 7.27 -8.93
C ASN A 102 14.88 8.22 -7.90
N LEU A 103 13.56 8.38 -7.92
CA LEU A 103 12.85 9.19 -6.93
C LEU A 103 12.74 8.46 -5.60
N GLY A 104 12.61 9.23 -4.51
CA GLY A 104 12.63 8.70 -3.15
C GLY A 104 11.50 7.70 -2.90
N ARG A 105 11.77 6.67 -2.10
CA ARG A 105 10.89 5.52 -1.83
C ARG A 105 9.53 5.81 -1.18
N ASN A 106 9.34 7.00 -0.63
CA ASN A 106 8.09 7.35 0.04
C ASN A 106 7.08 7.80 -0.99
N MET A 107 5.81 7.51 -0.75
CA MET A 107 4.72 8.17 -1.45
C MET A 107 4.80 9.69 -1.25
N ASP A 108 4.46 10.45 -2.27
CA ASP A 108 4.63 11.90 -2.31
C ASP A 108 3.46 12.60 -3.02
N THR A 109 3.44 13.93 -3.02
CA THR A 109 2.43 14.71 -3.73
C THR A 109 2.69 14.72 -5.22
N GLU A 110 1.62 14.86 -6.01
CA GLU A 110 1.74 15.02 -7.47
C GLU A 110 2.68 16.16 -7.86
N SER A 111 2.64 17.27 -7.12
CA SER A 111 3.51 18.42 -7.33
C SER A 111 5.00 18.12 -7.11
N ALA A 112 5.34 17.19 -6.21
CA ALA A 112 6.72 16.80 -5.93
C ALA A 112 7.27 15.85 -7.01
N VAL A 113 6.41 15.01 -7.60
CA VAL A 113 6.78 14.07 -8.65
C VAL A 113 6.85 14.74 -10.03
N GLY A 114 5.91 15.64 -10.33
CA GLY A 114 5.88 16.38 -11.60
C GLY A 114 5.14 15.64 -12.72
N ASN A 115 5.88 15.19 -13.74
CA ASN A 115 5.27 14.56 -14.92
C ASN A 115 4.80 13.12 -14.60
N ILE A 116 3.49 12.90 -14.58
CA ILE A 116 2.86 11.66 -14.12
C ILE A 116 2.12 10.99 -15.28
N THR A 117 2.51 9.77 -15.61
CA THR A 117 2.00 9.04 -16.78
C THR A 117 1.57 7.61 -16.49
N HIS A 118 2.16 6.95 -15.49
CA HIS A 118 1.97 5.51 -15.22
C HIS A 118 0.99 5.22 -14.08
N GLN A 119 0.39 6.24 -13.49
CA GLN A 119 -0.61 6.11 -12.43
C GLN A 119 -1.72 7.15 -12.55
N ALA A 120 -2.74 6.99 -11.73
CA ALA A 120 -3.86 7.92 -11.64
C ALA A 120 -3.43 9.20 -10.92
N VAL A 121 -4.05 10.31 -11.31
CA VAL A 121 -3.92 11.62 -10.66
C VAL A 121 -5.28 12.10 -10.15
N ASN A 122 -5.28 13.09 -9.26
CA ASN A 122 -6.48 13.66 -8.66
C ASN A 122 -7.46 14.14 -9.74
N ALA A 123 -6.93 14.71 -10.83
CA ALA A 123 -7.72 15.18 -11.98
C ALA A 123 -8.53 14.07 -12.66
N ASP A 124 -8.07 12.80 -12.63
CA ASP A 124 -8.81 11.68 -13.21
C ASP A 124 -10.14 11.40 -12.49
N TYR A 125 -10.24 11.77 -11.21
CA TYR A 125 -11.45 11.59 -10.40
C TYR A 125 -12.36 12.83 -10.40
N VAL A 126 -11.80 14.03 -10.55
CA VAL A 126 -12.57 15.28 -10.51
C VAL A 126 -13.54 15.32 -11.69
N GLY A 127 -14.84 15.45 -11.40
CA GLY A 127 -15.89 15.48 -12.43
C GLY A 127 -16.24 14.12 -13.04
N SER A 128 -15.61 13.03 -12.61
CA SER A 128 -15.87 11.67 -13.12
C SER A 128 -17.20 11.06 -12.64
N HIS A 129 -17.80 11.64 -11.59
CA HIS A 129 -18.92 11.06 -10.82
C HIS A 129 -18.59 9.78 -10.04
N PHE A 130 -17.31 9.39 -9.97
CA PHE A 130 -16.82 8.28 -9.16
C PHE A 130 -16.04 8.79 -7.94
N ASP A 131 -16.18 8.08 -6.82
CA ASP A 131 -15.33 8.27 -5.65
C ASP A 131 -13.98 7.56 -5.85
N ARG A 132 -12.97 8.01 -5.09
CA ARG A 132 -11.71 7.28 -4.88
C ARG A 132 -11.95 6.14 -3.88
N GLY A 133 -12.40 5.01 -4.40
CA GLY A 133 -12.70 3.81 -3.62
C GLY A 133 -11.43 3.11 -3.16
N HIS A 134 -11.22 3.02 -1.86
CA HIS A 134 -10.04 2.38 -1.29
C HIS A 134 -10.14 0.86 -1.40
N LEU A 135 -9.05 0.19 -1.79
CA LEU A 135 -8.93 -1.27 -1.71
C LEU A 135 -8.44 -1.72 -0.33
N ALA A 136 -7.35 -1.12 0.17
CA ALA A 136 -6.99 -1.19 1.59
C ALA A 136 -7.80 -0.12 2.34
N PRO A 137 -8.85 -0.48 3.11
CA PRO A 137 -9.75 0.47 3.72
C PRO A 137 -9.05 1.25 4.83
N VAL A 138 -9.21 2.57 4.85
CA VAL A 138 -8.70 3.44 5.93
C VAL A 138 -9.12 2.98 7.33
N LEU A 139 -10.33 2.42 7.47
CA LEU A 139 -10.85 1.93 8.76
C LEU A 139 -10.04 0.77 9.32
N HIS A 140 -9.33 0.02 8.47
CA HIS A 140 -8.52 -1.13 8.88
C HIS A 140 -7.06 -0.74 9.15
N ALA A 141 -6.72 0.56 9.05
CA ALA A 141 -5.39 1.04 9.34
C ALA A 141 -4.99 0.77 10.81
N ASN A 142 -3.75 0.35 11.00
CA ASN A 142 -3.23 -0.03 12.33
C ASN A 142 -2.65 1.14 13.14
N SER A 143 -2.52 2.31 12.51
CA SER A 143 -1.90 3.52 13.04
C SER A 143 -2.29 4.74 12.20
N GLN A 144 -2.03 5.96 12.71
CA GLN A 144 -2.25 7.18 11.94
C GLN A 144 -1.39 7.21 10.65
N ASN A 145 -0.13 6.74 10.72
CA ASN A 145 0.74 6.68 9.53
C ASN A 145 0.18 5.72 8.48
N CYS A 146 -0.32 4.55 8.88
CA CYS A 146 -1.00 3.61 8.00
C CYS A 146 -2.29 4.22 7.41
N SER A 147 -3.08 4.93 8.23
CA SER A 147 -4.28 5.62 7.79
C SER A 147 -3.95 6.64 6.70
N ASP A 148 -2.96 7.50 6.93
CA ASP A 148 -2.52 8.49 5.95
C ASP A 148 -1.96 7.83 4.68
N ALA A 149 -1.21 6.73 4.83
CA ALA A 149 -0.67 5.98 3.70
C ALA A 149 -1.76 5.36 2.82
N THR A 150 -2.94 5.02 3.37
CA THR A 150 -4.05 4.48 2.56
C THR A 150 -4.61 5.50 1.56
N PHE A 151 -4.31 6.79 1.72
CA PHE A 151 -4.67 7.87 0.79
C PHE A 151 -3.61 8.06 -0.30
N THR A 152 -3.12 6.97 -0.90
CA THR A 152 -2.37 7.01 -2.16
C THR A 152 -3.30 6.63 -3.32
N LEU A 153 -3.19 7.30 -4.47
CA LEU A 153 -4.04 6.99 -5.64
C LEU A 153 -3.74 5.60 -6.20
N THR A 154 -2.58 5.03 -5.91
CA THR A 154 -2.30 3.63 -6.23
C THR A 154 -3.09 2.66 -5.35
N ASN A 155 -3.78 3.09 -4.30
CA ASN A 155 -4.74 2.30 -3.50
C ASN A 155 -6.21 2.62 -3.83
N ALA A 156 -6.47 3.48 -4.81
CA ALA A 156 -7.81 3.90 -5.20
C ALA A 156 -8.22 3.38 -6.58
N ALA A 157 -9.46 2.91 -6.70
CA ALA A 157 -10.12 2.66 -7.97
C ALA A 157 -11.40 3.52 -8.07
N PRO A 158 -11.84 3.91 -9.29
CA PRO A 158 -13.12 4.57 -9.47
C PRO A 158 -14.26 3.70 -8.93
N GLN A 159 -14.99 4.20 -7.94
CA GLN A 159 -16.06 3.45 -7.28
C GLN A 159 -17.35 4.26 -7.28
N ASN A 160 -18.46 3.64 -7.64
CA ASN A 160 -19.76 4.32 -7.64
C ASN A 160 -20.06 4.86 -6.23
N PHE A 161 -20.46 6.14 -6.13
CA PHE A 161 -20.61 6.82 -4.84
C PHE A 161 -21.62 6.12 -3.90
N SER A 162 -22.71 5.55 -4.44
CA SER A 162 -23.70 4.83 -3.63
C SER A 162 -23.13 3.53 -3.07
N PHE A 163 -22.29 2.85 -3.85
CA PHE A 163 -21.62 1.64 -3.41
C PHE A 163 -20.52 1.93 -2.38
N ASN A 164 -19.63 2.88 -2.68
CA ASN A 164 -18.51 3.27 -1.81
C ASN A 164 -19.00 3.74 -0.43
N ARG A 165 -19.98 4.66 -0.41
CA ARG A 165 -20.47 5.31 0.82
C ARG A 165 -21.48 4.45 1.58
N GLY A 166 -22.09 3.46 0.91
CA GLY A 166 -23.06 2.53 1.47
C GLY A 166 -22.44 1.18 1.76
N GLN A 167 -22.69 0.21 0.87
CA GLN A 167 -22.36 -1.21 1.08
C GLN A 167 -20.88 -1.45 1.38
N TRP A 168 -19.97 -0.80 0.65
CA TRP A 168 -18.53 -0.96 0.85
C TRP A 168 -18.08 -0.42 2.21
N LYS A 169 -18.55 0.78 2.58
CA LYS A 169 -18.29 1.35 3.91
C LYS A 169 -18.83 0.45 5.02
N SER A 170 -20.05 -0.07 4.87
CA SER A 170 -20.66 -0.97 5.85
C SER A 170 -19.88 -2.27 6.00
N ALA A 171 -19.47 -2.90 4.89
CA ALA A 171 -18.68 -4.14 4.88
C ALA A 171 -17.33 -4.02 5.61
N ASN A 172 -16.71 -2.84 5.54
CA ASN A 172 -15.43 -2.55 6.17
C ASN A 172 -15.58 -1.83 7.53
N SER A 173 -16.78 -1.82 8.11
CA SER A 173 -17.06 -1.21 9.41
C SER A 173 -17.21 -2.26 10.51
N GLN A 174 -16.95 -1.85 11.75
CA GLN A 174 -16.88 -2.68 12.97
C GLN A 174 -17.95 -3.78 13.05
N SER A 175 -19.20 -3.46 12.67
CA SER A 175 -20.36 -4.35 12.87
C SER A 175 -20.30 -5.68 12.10
N LEU A 176 -19.49 -5.78 11.04
CA LEU A 176 -19.38 -7.00 10.24
C LEU A 176 -18.08 -7.76 10.50
N LEU A 177 -17.02 -7.10 10.99
CA LEU A 177 -15.74 -7.76 11.26
C LEU A 177 -15.79 -8.61 12.54
N ASP A 178 -16.56 -8.17 13.55
CA ASP A 178 -16.79 -8.90 14.80
C ASP A 178 -17.55 -10.23 14.59
N GLY A 179 -18.21 -10.41 13.44
CA GLY A 179 -18.96 -11.63 13.10
C GLY A 179 -18.29 -12.58 12.10
N VAL A 180 -17.19 -12.17 11.45
CA VAL A 180 -16.60 -12.91 10.32
C VAL A 180 -15.10 -13.22 10.53
N LEU A 181 -14.35 -12.40 11.27
CA LEU A 181 -12.89 -12.52 11.34
C LEU A 181 -12.33 -12.85 12.73
N LEU A 182 -13.19 -12.96 13.74
CA LEU A 182 -12.79 -13.35 15.10
C LEU A 182 -13.68 -14.51 15.57
N PRO A 183 -13.24 -15.78 15.44
CA PRO A 183 -13.76 -16.87 16.27
C PRO A 183 -13.33 -16.72 17.74
#